data_AF-A0A1H6Z740-F1
#
_entry.id   AF-A0A1H6Z740-F1
#
_cell.length_a   1.000
_cell.length_b   1.000
_cell.length_c   1.000
_cell.angle_alpha   90.00
_cell.angle_beta   90.00
_cell.angle_gamma   90.00
#
_symmetry.space_group_name_H-M   'P 1'
#
loop_
_entity.id
_entity.type
_entity.pdbx_description
1 polymer ?
#
loop_
_entity_poly.entity_id
_entity_poly.type
_entity_poly.pdbx_seq_one_letter_code
_entity_poly.pdbx_strand_id
1 'polypeptide(L)' 'MPRFKTVHKELKLLPMNFDKHLLPGSFEHALCYLVNYELDLSGLHTSYSNDVEGAPAFDPAVLLKIALLASAAVSSAAAR' A
#
# COMPACT_ATOMS: atom_id res chain seq x y z
N MET A 1 -32.99 -24.87 0.75
CA MET A 1 -32.12 -24.25 1.78
C MET A 1 -30.87 -23.67 1.12
N PRO A 2 -30.28 -22.56 1.62
CA PRO A 2 -29.07 -21.98 1.04
C PRO A 2 -27.85 -22.91 1.20
N ARG A 3 -26.97 -22.97 0.19
CA ARG A 3 -25.70 -23.72 0.26
C ARG A 3 -24.55 -22.77 0.56
N PHE A 4 -24.07 -22.79 1.80
CA PHE A 4 -22.91 -22.01 2.23
C PHE A 4 -21.58 -22.70 1.88
N LYS A 5 -20.52 -21.91 1.71
CA LYS A 5 -19.15 -22.43 1.55
C LYS A 5 -18.60 -22.92 2.89
N THR A 6 -17.81 -24.00 2.86
CA THR A 6 -17.13 -24.52 4.05
C THR A 6 -16.08 -23.53 4.55
N VAL A 7 -16.15 -23.17 5.82
CA VAL A 7 -15.17 -22.29 6.48
C VAL A 7 -13.99 -23.13 6.96
N HIS A 8 -12.79 -22.79 6.53
CA HIS A 8 -11.55 -23.43 6.98
C HIS A 8 -10.96 -22.65 8.16
N LYS A 9 -10.58 -23.35 9.23
CA LYS A 9 -9.97 -22.76 10.43
C LYS A 9 -8.48 -23.08 10.60
N GLU A 10 -7.94 -23.95 9.74
CA GLU A 10 -6.53 -24.32 9.73
C GLU A 10 -5.65 -23.19 9.19
N LEU A 11 -4.37 -23.17 9.59
CA LEU A 11 -3.38 -22.25 9.03
C LEU A 11 -3.27 -22.47 7.52
N LYS A 12 -3.49 -21.41 6.75
CA LYS A 12 -3.31 -21.41 5.30
C LYS A 12 -2.49 -20.20 4.89
N LEU A 13 -1.44 -20.46 4.10
CA LEU A 13 -0.77 -19.40 3.35
C LEU A 13 -1.58 -19.10 2.10
N LEU A 14 -2.04 -17.86 1.98
CA LEU A 14 -2.73 -17.36 0.79
C LEU A 14 -1.78 -16.45 0.04
N PRO A 15 -1.30 -16.84 -1.14
CA PRO A 15 -0.50 -15.93 -1.96
C PRO A 15 -1.38 -14.77 -2.41
N MET A 16 -1.00 -13.55 -2.02
CA MET A 16 -1.66 -12.31 -2.44
C MET A 16 -0.80 -11.65 -3.52
N ASN A 17 -1.40 -11.30 -4.66
CA ASN A 17 -0.75 -10.48 -5.67
C ASN A 17 -1.30 -9.06 -5.58
N PHE A 18 -0.52 -8.15 -5.01
CA PHE A 18 -0.93 -6.77 -4.77
C PHE A 18 -1.44 -6.07 -6.05
N ASP A 19 -0.73 -6.21 -7.17
CA ASP A 19 -1.10 -5.57 -8.44
C ASP A 19 -2.47 -6.04 -8.94
N LYS A 20 -2.82 -7.30 -8.70
CA LYS A 20 -4.15 -7.85 -9.04
C LYS A 20 -5.26 -7.44 -8.06
N HIS A 21 -4.91 -7.01 -6.86
CA HIS A 21 -5.86 -6.52 -5.86
C HIS A 21 -6.08 -5.01 -5.93
N LEU A 22 -5.26 -4.29 -6.70
CA LEU A 22 -5.40 -2.87 -6.92
C LEU A 22 -6.41 -2.59 -8.04
N LEU A 23 -7.68 -2.45 -7.66
CA LEU A 23 -8.78 -2.30 -8.61
C LEU A 23 -8.69 -0.96 -9.37
N PRO A 24 -8.68 -0.96 -10.72
CA PRO A 24 -8.73 0.27 -11.50
C PRO A 24 -9.94 1.12 -11.14
N GLY A 25 -9.75 2.44 -11.06
CA GLY A 25 -10.79 3.38 -10.65
C GLY A 25 -10.99 3.50 -9.13
N SER A 26 -10.26 2.72 -8.32
CA SER A 26 -10.21 2.93 -6.86
C SER A 26 -9.27 4.09 -6.50
N PHE A 27 -9.45 4.64 -5.30
CA PHE A 27 -8.56 5.65 -4.76
C PHE A 27 -7.12 5.11 -4.59
N GLU A 28 -6.98 3.89 -4.09
CA GLU A 28 -5.69 3.22 -3.90
C GLU A 28 -4.95 3.06 -5.23
N HIS A 29 -5.66 2.74 -6.31
CA HIS A 29 -5.07 2.64 -7.65
C HIS A 29 -4.53 3.99 -8.12
N ALA A 30 -5.33 5.05 -8.01
CA ALA A 30 -4.91 6.40 -8.37
C ALA A 30 -3.71 6.86 -7.51
N LEU A 31 -3.77 6.63 -6.20
CA LEU A 31 -2.68 6.96 -5.27
C LEU A 31 -1.38 6.23 -5.65
N CYS A 32 -1.45 4.93 -5.91
CA CYS A 32 -0.27 4.16 -6.31
C CYS A 32 0.31 4.65 -7.65
N TYR A 33 -0.56 4.95 -8.62
CA TYR A 33 -0.13 5.47 -9.92
C TYR A 33 0.61 6.81 -9.76
N LEU A 34 0.00 7.78 -9.07
CA LEU A 34 0.58 9.10 -8.86
C LEU A 34 1.94 9.03 -8.16
N VAL A 35 2.03 8.26 -7.06
CA VAL A 35 3.28 8.16 -6.30
C VAL A 35 4.39 7.42 -7.08
N ASN A 36 4.03 6.46 -7.93
CA ASN A 36 5.02 5.70 -8.70
C ASN A 36 5.51 6.41 -9.96
N TYR A 37 4.65 7.18 -10.62
CA TYR A 37 4.90 7.64 -11.99
C TYR A 37 4.88 9.16 -12.14
N GLU A 38 4.16 9.89 -11.29
CA GLU A 38 3.95 11.34 -11.45
C GLU A 38 4.73 12.18 -10.44
N LEU A 39 5.13 11.60 -9.31
CA LEU A 39 5.90 12.31 -8.28
C LEU A 39 7.39 12.00 -8.37
N ASP A 40 8.21 13.04 -8.40
CA ASP A 40 9.67 12.91 -8.23
C ASP A 40 10.02 12.80 -6.74
N LEU A 41 10.51 11.62 -6.35
CA LEU A 41 10.92 11.31 -4.97
C LEU A 41 12.45 11.26 -4.81
N SER A 42 13.22 11.63 -5.84
CA SER A 42 14.69 11.56 -5.83
C SER A 42 15.31 12.30 -4.64
N GLY A 43 14.76 13.46 -4.27
CA GLY A 43 15.21 14.22 -3.08
C GLY A 43 14.98 13.51 -1.74
N LEU A 44 13.98 12.62 -1.65
CA LEU A 44 13.80 11.77 -0.47
C LEU A 44 14.87 10.68 -0.43
N HIS A 45 15.16 10.06 -1.58
CA HIS A 45 16.21 9.03 -1.68
C HIS A 45 17.60 9.57 -1.29
N THR A 46 17.93 10.82 -1.65
CA THR A 46 19.22 11.42 -1.28
C THR A 46 19.42 11.60 0.22
N SER A 47 18.35 11.60 1.02
CA SER A 47 18.44 11.68 2.48
C SER A 47 18.77 10.33 3.14
N TYR A 48 18.69 9.22 2.39
CA TYR A 48 19.03 7.89 2.90
C TYR A 48 20.48 7.55 2.55
N SER A 49 21.30 7.27 3.57
CA SER A 49 22.67 6.77 3.43
C SER A 49 22.79 5.36 4.01
N ASN A 50 21.79 4.52 3.73
CA ASN A 50 21.74 3.13 4.19
C ASN A 50 22.45 2.22 3.17
N ASP A 51 23.75 2.43 3.03
CA ASP A 51 24.62 1.66 2.13
C ASP A 51 24.84 0.22 2.66
N VAL A 52 25.79 -0.52 2.10
CA VAL A 52 26.00 -1.98 2.37
C VAL A 52 26.11 -2.34 3.87
N GLU A 53 26.64 -1.45 4.69
CA GLU A 53 26.77 -1.62 6.15
C GLU A 53 25.61 -0.99 6.96
N GLY A 54 24.71 -0.29 6.28
CA GLY A 54 23.55 0.39 6.86
C GLY A 54 22.38 -0.56 7.12
N ALA A 55 21.46 -0.13 8.00
CA ALA A 55 20.24 -0.88 8.24
C ALA A 55 19.29 -0.79 7.03
N PRO A 56 18.61 -1.89 6.65
CA PRO A 56 17.63 -1.85 5.58
C PRO A 56 16.50 -0.87 5.94
N ALA A 57 16.17 0.02 5.01
CA ALA A 57 15.07 0.97 5.16
C ALA A 57 13.94 0.66 4.17
N PHE A 58 12.73 1.05 4.56
CA PHE A 58 11.59 1.03 3.65
C PHE A 58 11.74 2.11 2.59
N ASP A 59 11.31 1.79 1.36
CA ASP A 59 11.27 2.73 0.26
C ASP A 59 10.36 3.93 0.60
N PRO A 60 10.83 5.18 0.43
CA PRO A 60 10.04 6.39 0.69
C PRO A 60 8.69 6.41 -0.03
N ALA A 61 8.61 5.88 -1.25
CA ALA A 61 7.37 5.78 -2.03
C ALA A 61 6.33 4.89 -1.35
N VAL A 62 6.78 3.80 -0.70
CA VAL A 62 5.89 2.90 0.05
C VAL A 62 5.37 3.60 1.30
N LEU A 63 6.25 4.26 2.06
CA LEU A 63 5.86 5.00 3.26
C LEU A 63 4.87 6.12 2.95
N LEU A 64 5.08 6.85 1.84
CA LEU A 64 4.21 7.93 1.42
C LEU A 64 2.80 7.43 1.06
N LYS A 65 2.68 6.31 0.34
CA LYS A 65 1.38 5.68 0.04
C LYS A 65 0.61 5.33 1.32
N ILE A 66 1.30 4.75 2.30
CA ILE A 66 0.69 4.37 3.59
C ILE A 66 0.20 5.62 4.34
N ALA A 67 1.04 6.66 4.44
CA ALA A 67 0.70 7.89 5.14
C ALA A 67 -0.50 8.60 4.50
N LEU A 68 -0.53 8.73 3.18
CA LEU A 68 -1.63 9.36 2.44
C LEU A 68 -2.94 8.56 2.54
N LEU A 69 -2.85 7.22 2.45
CA LEU A 69 -4.02 6.35 2.63
C LEU A 69 -4.62 6.49 4.03
N ALA A 70 -3.77 6.51 5.07
CA ALA A 70 -4.21 6.69 6.44
C ALA A 70 -4.88 8.07 6.66
N SER A 71 -4.31 9.12 6.08
CA SER A 71 -4.87 10.47 6.15
C SER A 71 -6.24 10.57 5.45
N ALA A 72 -6.37 9.98 4.26
CA ALA A 72 -7.64 9.94 3.52
C ALA A 72 -8.75 9.22 4.31
N ALA A 73 -8.41 8.13 5.00
CA ALA A 73 -9.35 7.39 5.83
C ALA A 73 -9.89 8.24 6.99
N VAL A 74 -9.03 9.01 7.67
CA VAL A 74 -9.42 9.93 8.75
C VAL A 74 -10.39 11.01 8.24
N SER A 75 -10.12 11.60 7.08
CA SER A 75 -11.01 12.61 6.49
C SER A 75 -12.39 12.04 6.13
N SER A 76 -12.46 10.80 5.64
CA SER A 76 -13.75 10.17 5.32
C SER A 76 -14.56 9.80 6.57
N ALA A 77 -13.88 9.51 7.69
CA ALA A 77 -14.52 9.22 8.97
C ALA A 77 -15.09 10.48 9.62
N ALA A 78 -14.46 11.64 9.41
CA ALA A 78 -14.95 12.94 9.87
C ALA A 78 -16.08 13.52 8.99
N ALA A 79 -16.23 13.04 7.75
CA ALA A 79 -17.30 13.44 6.82
C ALA A 79 -18.57 12.56 6.93
N ARG A 80 -18.60 11.63 7.88
CA ARG A 80 -19.76 10.80 8.25
C ARG A 80 -20.28 11.19 9.62
#